data_AF-A0A2G4STI9-F1
#
_entry.id   AF-A0A2G4STI9-F1
#
_cell.length_a   1.000
_cell.length_b   1.000
_cell.length_c   1.000
_cell.angle_alpha   90.00
_cell.angle_beta   90.00
_cell.angle_gamma   90.00
#
_symmetry.space_group_name_H-M   'P 1'
#
loop_
_entity.id
_entity.type
_entity.pdbx_description
1 polymer ?
#
loop_
_entity_poly.entity_id
_entity_poly.type
_entity_poly.pdbx_seq_one_letter_code
_entity_poly.pdbx_strand_id
1 'polypeptide(L)' 'SRGYKPLFILPYPPFLNPIEKRWSKIKDHVKRNPLSSLDTLTPRIQAACRSVTTEDCLGWIKHAEGFWDRYLDKELGLA' A
#
# COMPACT_ATOMS: atom_id res chain seq x y z
N SER A 1 -11.87 -18.35 15.78
CA SER A 1 -11.55 -17.39 14.71
C SER A 1 -11.42 -16.00 15.33
N ARG A 2 -10.58 -15.10 14.80
CA ARG A 2 -10.35 -13.75 15.38
C ARG A 2 -11.41 -12.69 14.99
N GLY A 3 -12.51 -13.09 14.34
CA GLY A 3 -13.61 -12.18 13.96
C GLY A 3 -13.40 -11.34 12.69
N TYR A 4 -12.29 -11.51 11.96
CA TYR A 4 -12.05 -10.77 10.73
C TYR A 4 -12.95 -11.23 9.59
N LYS A 5 -13.48 -10.28 8.81
CA LYS A 5 -14.20 -10.52 7.55
C LYS A 5 -13.28 -10.17 6.38
N PRO A 6 -13.02 -11.10 5.44
CA PRO A 6 -12.24 -10.77 4.25
C PRO A 6 -13.03 -9.78 3.38
N LEU A 7 -12.33 -8.78 2.86
CA LEU A 7 -12.86 -7.86 1.85
C LEU A 7 -12.38 -8.34 0.48
N PHE A 8 -13.29 -8.36 -0.50
CA PHE A 8 -12.92 -8.61 -1.88
C PHE A 8 -12.16 -7.39 -2.43
N ILE A 9 -10.97 -7.62 -2.98
CA ILE A 9 -10.17 -6.59 -3.64
C ILE A 9 -10.04 -6.99 -5.11
N LEU A 10 -10.35 -6.06 -6.00
CA LEU A 10 -10.24 -6.29 -7.43
C LEU A 10 -8.76 -6.48 -7.82
N PRO A 11 -8.46 -7.44 -8.72
CA PRO A 11 -7.08 -7.78 -9.07
C PRO A 11 -6.28 -6.59 -9.64
N TYR A 12 -6.97 -5.65 -10.28
CA TYR A 12 -6.47 -4.36 -10.77
C TYR A 12 -7.61 -3.34 -10.64
N PRO A 13 -7.36 -2.02 -10.60
CA PRO A 13 -6.11 -1.27 -10.73
C PRO A 13 -5.37 -0.95 -9.42
N PRO A 14 -4.03 -0.75 -9.46
CA PRO A 14 -3.15 -0.61 -8.28
C PRO A 14 -3.47 0.56 -7.35
N PHE A 15 -4.29 1.52 -7.78
CA PHE A 15 -4.76 2.60 -6.91
C PHE A 15 -5.85 2.18 -5.92
N LEU A 16 -6.48 1.01 -6.11
CA LEU A 16 -7.49 0.43 -5.21
C LEU A 16 -6.89 -0.38 -4.06
N ASN A 17 -5.59 -0.67 -4.09
CA ASN A 17 -4.94 -1.44 -3.04
C ASN A 17 -3.99 -0.55 -2.23
N PRO A 18 -4.37 -0.11 -1.02
CA PRO A 18 -3.53 0.74 -0.17
C PRO A 18 -2.13 0.19 0.09
N ILE A 19 -1.93 -1.13 -0.01
CA ILE A 19 -0.61 -1.75 0.17
C ILE A 19 0.40 -1.32 -0.90
N GLU A 20 -0.06 -0.97 -2.10
CA GLU A 20 0.81 -0.51 -3.19
C GLU A 20 1.43 0.84 -2.85
N LYS A 21 0.65 1.76 -2.28
CA LYS A 21 1.14 3.07 -1.80
C LYS A 21 2.14 2.88 -0.66
N ARG A 22 1.88 1.94 0.25
CA ARG A 22 2.82 1.57 1.33
C ARG A 22 4.16 1.09 0.76
N TRP A 23 4.12 0.15 -0.19
CA TRP A 23 5.34 -0.38 -0.80
C TRP A 23 6.07 0.66 -1.66
N SER A 24 5.37 1.60 -2.28
CA SER A 24 6.00 2.75 -2.95
C SER A 24 6.86 3.54 -1.96
N LYS A 25 6.29 4.01 -0.84
CA LYS A 25 7.02 4.77 0.18
C LYS A 25 8.20 3.99 0.76
N ILE A 26 8.02 2.70 1.08
CA ILE A 26 9.10 1.85 1.60
C ILE A 26 10.22 1.71 0.58
N LYS A 27 9.91 1.41 -0.68
CA LYS A 27 10.91 1.28 -1.75
C LYS A 27 11.68 2.59 -1.95
N ASP A 28 11.00 3.72 -1.91
CA ASP A 28 11.65 5.03 -2.04
C ASP A 28 12.63 5.26 -0.90
N HIS A 29 12.24 4.98 0.35
CA HIS A 29 13.13 5.04 1.51
C HIS A 29 14.32 4.08 1.40
N VAL A 30 14.10 2.85 0.96
CA VAL A 30 15.18 1.87 0.76
C VAL A 30 16.14 2.34 -0.33
N LYS A 31 15.66 2.98 -1.40
CA LYS A 31 16.49 3.42 -2.53
C LYS A 31 17.23 4.75 -2.33
N ARG A 32 16.89 5.55 -1.30
CA ARG A 32 17.47 6.88 -1.08
C ARG A 32 19.00 6.95 -1.07
N ASN A 33 19.64 5.91 -0.56
CA ASN A 33 21.11 5.77 -0.58
C ASN A 33 21.50 4.46 -1.27
N PRO A 34 22.65 4.35 -1.93
CA PRO A 34 23.17 3.06 -2.38
C PRO A 34 23.34 2.07 -1.23
N LEU A 35 23.33 0.76 -1.53
CA LEU A 35 23.77 -0.26 -0.59
C LEU A 35 25.27 -0.48 -0.81
N SER A 36 26.05 -0.44 0.26
CA SER A 36 27.44 -0.89 0.26
C SER A 36 27.52 -2.41 0.39
N SER A 37 28.70 -2.98 0.16
CA SER A 37 28.95 -4.42 0.37
C SER A 37 28.82 -4.86 1.84
N LEU A 38 28.87 -3.91 2.77
CA LEU A 38 28.72 -4.15 4.21
C LEU A 38 27.25 -4.01 4.67
N ASP A 39 26.38 -3.45 3.83
CA ASP A 39 24.98 -3.25 4.17
C ASP A 39 24.16 -4.54 3.96
N THR A 40 23.17 -4.73 4.82
CA THR A 40 22.15 -5.77 4.65
C THR A 40 20.81 -5.13 4.32
N LEU A 41 20.08 -5.72 3.38
CA LEU A 41 18.80 -5.18 2.91
C LEU A 41 17.72 -5.23 4.01
N THR A 42 17.72 -6.27 4.85
CA THR A 42 16.67 -6.49 5.86
C THR A 42 16.58 -5.38 6.91
N PRO A 43 17.66 -4.96 7.60
CA PRO A 43 17.61 -3.84 8.54
C PRO A 43 17.16 -2.53 7.89
N ARG A 44 17.50 -2.35 6.60
CA ARG A 44 17.09 -1.17 5.85
C ARG A 44 15.60 -1.15 5.51
N ILE A 45 15.04 -2.30 5.14
CA ILE A 45 13.59 -2.46 5.00
C ILE A 45 12.90 -2.21 6.35
N GLN A 46 13.44 -2.73 7.46
CA GLN A 46 12.89 -2.47 8.79
C GLN A 46 12.89 -0.97 9.14
N ALA A 47 14.00 -0.26 8.86
CA ALA A 47 14.08 1.18 9.05
C ALA A 47 13.09 1.95 8.15
N ALA A 48 12.95 1.54 6.89
CA ALA A 48 11.98 2.12 5.97
C ALA A 48 10.52 1.86 6.40
N CYS A 49 10.21 0.69 6.95
CA CYS A 49 8.89 0.41 7.51
C CYS A 49 8.52 1.37 8.65
N ARG A 50 9.49 1.82 9.44
CA ARG A 50 9.28 2.79 10.54
C ARG A 50 8.96 4.21 10.05
N SER A 51 9.16 4.52 8.76
CA SER A 51 8.78 5.83 8.20
C SER A 51 7.32 5.91 7.76
N VAL A 52 6.60 4.79 7.80
CA VAL A 52 5.17 4.74 7.53
C VAL A 52 4.43 5.10 8.81
N THR A 53 3.69 6.20 8.79
CA THR A 53 2.89 6.67 9.92
C THR A 53 1.44 6.19 9.82
N THR A 54 0.68 6.37 10.91
CA THR A 54 -0.76 6.08 10.91
C THR A 54 -1.51 6.98 9.93
N GLU A 55 -1.09 8.24 9.81
CA GLU A 55 -1.67 9.23 8.90
C GLU A 55 -1.48 8.83 7.44
N ASP A 56 -0.30 8.30 7.09
CA ASP A 56 -0.06 7.73 5.76
C ASP A 56 -1.06 6.61 5.45
N CYS A 57 -1.21 5.65 6.37
CA CYS A 57 -2.12 4.51 6.21
C CYS A 57 -3.56 4.96 6.04
N LEU A 58 -4.04 5.87 6.90
CA LEU A 58 -5.39 6.43 6.81
C LEU A 58 -5.59 7.19 5.49
N GLY A 59 -4.59 7.95 5.05
CA GLY A 59 -4.63 8.67 3.78
C GLY A 59 -4.72 7.71 2.57
N TRP A 60 -3.97 6.61 2.58
CA TRP A 60 -4.00 5.62 1.49
C TRP A 60 -5.30 4.83 1.45
N ILE A 61 -5.88 4.49 2.62
CA ILE A 61 -7.20 3.85 2.70
C ILE A 61 -8.25 4.79 2.13
N LYS A 62 -8.33 6.03 2.61
CA LYS A 62 -9.29 7.04 2.09
C LYS A 62 -9.12 7.30 0.59
N HIS A 63 -7.87 7.36 0.13
CA HIS A 63 -7.58 7.49 -1.29
C HIS A 63 -8.16 6.32 -2.07
N ALA A 64 -7.88 5.07 -1.69
CA ALA A 64 -8.45 3.88 -2.35
C ALA A 64 -9.98 3.87 -2.29
N GLU A 65 -10.55 4.26 -1.14
CA GLU A 65 -12.00 4.33 -0.95
C GLU A 65 -12.70 5.26 -1.92
N GLY A 66 -12.12 6.44 -2.18
CA GLY A 66 -12.67 7.42 -3.13
C GLY A 66 -12.70 6.96 -4.59
N PHE A 67 -12.09 5.81 -4.93
CA PHE A 67 -12.17 5.23 -6.27
C PHE A 67 -13.10 4.02 -6.37
N TRP A 68 -13.58 3.46 -5.25
CA TRP A 68 -14.42 2.25 -5.28
C TRP A 68 -15.70 2.48 -6.10
N ASP A 69 -16.49 3.51 -5.78
CA ASP A 69 -17.77 3.78 -6.45
C ASP A 69 -17.57 3.92 -7.97
N ARG A 70 -16.57 4.73 -8.38
CA ARG A 70 -16.24 4.92 -9.79
C ARG A 70 -15.83 3.63 -10.50
N TYR A 71 -15.14 2.74 -9.80
CA TYR A 71 -14.63 1.50 -10.39
C TYR A 71 -15.70 0.41 -10.44
N LEU A 72 -16.54 0.29 -9.40
CA LEU A 72 -17.71 -0.59 -9.38
C LEU A 72 -18.69 -0.21 -10.50
N ASP A 73 -18.93 1.09 -10.71
CA ASP A 73 -19.82 1.59 -11.76
C ASP A 73 -19.27 1.33 -13.17
N LYS A 74 -17.97 1.60 -13.41
CA LYS A 74 -17.39 1.54 -14.76
C LYS A 74 -17.00 0.15 -15.25
N GLU A 75 -16.54 -0.73 -14.37
CA GLU A 75 -15.91 -1.99 -14.79
C GLU A 75 -16.75 -3.22 -14.51
N LEU A 76 -17.66 -3.16 -13.52
CA LEU A 76 -18.48 -4.30 -13.16
C LEU A 76 -19.95 -4.15 -13.55
N GLY A 77 -20.42 -2.92 -13.83
CA GLY A 77 -21.83 -2.67 -14.20
C GLY A 77 -22.82 -3.19 -13.16
N LEU A 78 -22.43 -3.17 -11.88
CA LEU A 78 -23.20 -3.73 -10.75
C LEU A 78 -24.17 -2.72 -10.12
N ALA A 79 -24.35 -1.56 -10.74
CA ALA A 79 -25.32 -0.54 -10.35
C ALA A 79 -26.66 -0.74 -11.09
#